data_AF-A0A445MD56-F1
#
_entry.id   AF-A0A445MD56-F1
#
_cell.length_a   1.000
_cell.length_b   1.000
_cell.length_c   1.000
_cell.angle_alpha   90.00
_cell.angle_beta   90.00
_cell.angle_gamma   90.00
#
_symmetry.space_group_name_H-M   'P 1'
#
loop_
_entity.id
_entity.type
_entity.pdbx_description
1 polymer ?
#
loop_
_entity_poly.entity_id
_entity_poly.type
_entity_poly.pdbx_seq_one_letter_code
_entity_poly.pdbx_strand_id
1 'polypeptide(L)'
;MLLRRSSETLRLSIIHLRPFSHAAAISPKEGAPLDPLAPLEYLEGFPRPDPKHAETIMAVPRLSSGKIISAKERKAGRVPSIVFEQEKGEEGGNKRLISVQAKQVRKLIDHLGQSFFLSRLFELEVRSEFGGAGDLIEKVRVLPRKMRFICISAPTLVLGRM
;
A
#
# COMPACT_ATOMS: atom_id res chain seq x y z
N MET A 1 -19.43 -46.81 -52.60
CA MET A 1 -19.54 -46.57 -51.15
C MET A 1 -18.16 -46.82 -50.53
N LEU A 2 -17.40 -45.76 -50.23
CA LEU A 2 -16.13 -45.86 -49.50
C LEU A 2 -16.06 -44.76 -48.45
N LEU A 3 -15.59 -45.17 -47.27
CA LEU A 3 -15.77 -44.56 -45.97
C LEU A 3 -15.15 -43.16 -45.82
N ARG A 4 -15.94 -42.26 -45.25
CA ARG A 4 -15.55 -40.93 -44.76
C ARG A 4 -14.72 -41.12 -43.47
N ARG A 5 -13.40 -41.00 -43.56
CA ARG A 5 -12.53 -40.90 -42.37
C ARG A 5 -12.66 -39.49 -41.80
N SER A 6 -13.26 -39.38 -40.61
CA SER A 6 -13.26 -38.17 -39.80
C SER A 6 -11.87 -37.94 -39.19
N SER A 7 -11.27 -36.78 -39.44
CA SER A 7 -10.05 -36.35 -38.76
C SER A 7 -10.42 -35.73 -37.42
N GLU A 8 -10.20 -36.46 -36.33
CA GLU A 8 -10.27 -35.93 -34.97
C GLU A 8 -9.07 -35.00 -34.73
N THR A 9 -9.31 -33.70 -34.65
CA THR A 9 -8.29 -32.74 -34.23
C THR A 9 -8.20 -32.74 -32.71
N LEU A 10 -7.25 -33.50 -32.15
CA LEU A 10 -6.88 -33.39 -30.74
C LEU A 10 -6.23 -32.03 -30.49
N ARG A 11 -6.98 -31.11 -29.88
CA ARG A 11 -6.43 -29.86 -29.35
C ARG A 11 -5.72 -30.16 -28.03
N LEU A 12 -4.41 -30.35 -28.10
CA LEU A 12 -3.54 -30.37 -26.92
C LEU A 12 -3.58 -28.99 -26.24
N SER A 13 -4.30 -28.90 -25.13
CA SER A 13 -4.18 -27.82 -24.16
C SER A 13 -2.78 -27.91 -23.55
N ILE A 14 -1.88 -27.04 -24.01
CA ILE A 14 -0.59 -26.82 -23.38
C ILE A 14 -0.88 -26.17 -22.02
N ILE A 15 -0.94 -27.01 -20.99
CA ILE A 15 -0.96 -26.60 -19.59
C ILE A 15 0.35 -25.84 -19.38
N HIS A 16 0.27 -24.52 -19.21
CA HIS A 16 1.38 -23.71 -18.74
C HIS A 16 1.72 -24.15 -17.31
N LEU A 17 2.55 -25.19 -17.19
CA LEU A 17 3.24 -25.55 -15.97
C LEU A 17 4.13 -24.35 -15.62
N ARG A 18 3.68 -23.50 -14.69
CA ARG A 18 4.57 -22.57 -14.02
C ARG A 18 5.56 -23.42 -13.21
N PRO A 19 6.87 -23.39 -13.51
CA PRO A 19 7.83 -23.96 -12.57
C PRO A 19 7.73 -23.15 -11.28
N PHE A 20 7.35 -23.82 -10.19
CA PHE A 20 7.35 -23.23 -8.86
C PHE A 20 8.75 -22.69 -8.56
N SER A 21 8.84 -21.40 -8.23
CA SER A 21 10.08 -20.74 -7.87
C SER A 21 10.68 -21.37 -6.61
N HIS A 22 11.94 -21.78 -6.67
CA HIS A 22 12.73 -22.43 -5.61
C HIS A 22 13.03 -21.56 -4.37
N ALA A 23 12.31 -20.45 -4.16
CA ALA A 23 12.60 -19.49 -3.10
C ALA A 23 12.36 -20.04 -1.67
N ALA A 24 11.67 -21.18 -1.54
CA ALA A 24 11.42 -21.82 -0.25
C ALA A 24 12.60 -22.67 0.29
N ALA A 25 13.68 -22.86 -0.47
CA ALA A 25 14.83 -23.65 -0.06
C ALA A 25 15.92 -22.86 0.69
N ILE A 26 15.65 -21.61 1.08
CA ILE A 26 16.55 -20.86 1.95
C ILE A 26 16.29 -21.32 3.38
N SER A 27 17.14 -22.25 3.85
CA SER A 27 17.23 -22.56 5.27
C SER A 27 17.62 -21.28 6.02
N PRO A 28 16.89 -20.86 7.07
CA PRO A 28 17.35 -19.77 7.92
C PRO A 28 18.73 -20.14 8.45
N LYS A 29 19.72 -19.26 8.27
CA LYS A 29 20.96 -19.37 9.03
C LYS A 29 20.60 -19.34 10.51
N GLU A 30 20.87 -20.43 11.22
CA GLU A 30 20.81 -20.49 12.68
C GLU A 30 21.65 -19.34 13.27
N GLY A 31 21.03 -18.47 14.07
CA GLY A 31 21.79 -17.50 14.87
C GLY A 31 21.11 -16.18 15.24
N ALA A 32 19.95 -15.82 14.71
CA ALA A 32 19.26 -14.60 15.14
C ALA A 32 17.93 -14.94 15.83
N PRO A 33 17.73 -14.56 17.10
CA PRO A 33 16.40 -14.55 17.69
C PRO A 33 15.52 -13.64 16.82
N LEU A 34 14.56 -14.21 16.10
CA LEU A 34 13.54 -13.45 15.40
C LEU A 34 12.56 -12.95 16.46
N ASP A 35 12.96 -11.95 17.25
CA ASP A 35 12.01 -11.20 18.07
C ASP A 35 10.99 -10.56 17.11
N PRO A 36 9.70 -10.91 17.17
CA PRO A 36 8.67 -10.35 16.26
C PRO A 36 8.51 -8.82 16.41
N LEU A 37 9.08 -8.26 17.48
CA LEU A 37 9.10 -6.84 17.81
C LEU A 37 10.43 -6.15 17.44
N ALA A 38 11.43 -6.90 16.95
CA ALA A 38 12.69 -6.31 16.54
C ALA A 38 12.44 -5.29 15.41
N PRO A 39 13.01 -4.07 15.50
CA PRO A 39 12.92 -3.10 14.42
C PRO A 39 13.42 -3.73 13.11
N LEU A 40 12.60 -3.63 12.05
CA LEU A 40 13.01 -4.04 10.71
C LEU A 40 14.14 -3.11 10.23
N GLU A 41 15.38 -3.50 10.49
CA GLU A 41 16.57 -2.75 10.10
C GLU A 41 17.01 -3.08 8.67
N TYR A 42 17.65 -2.10 8.02
CA TYR A 42 18.12 -2.24 6.64
C TYR A 42 19.40 -3.07 6.59
N LEU A 43 19.40 -4.10 5.74
CA LEU A 43 20.59 -4.88 5.42
C LEU A 43 21.72 -3.98 4.90
N GLU A 44 22.95 -4.29 5.32
CA GLU A 44 24.14 -3.59 4.85
C GLU A 44 24.37 -3.80 3.35
N GLY A 45 24.86 -2.75 2.67
CA GLY A 45 25.19 -2.80 1.24
C GLY A 45 24.02 -2.54 0.28
N PHE A 46 22.76 -2.51 0.74
CA PHE A 46 21.62 -2.12 -0.10
C PHE A 46 21.40 -0.60 -0.07
N PRO A 47 20.95 0.00 -1.20
CA PRO A 47 20.63 1.42 -1.24
C PRO A 47 19.54 1.74 -0.23
N ARG A 48 19.87 2.58 0.76
CA ARG A 48 18.91 3.04 1.76
C ARG A 48 18.09 4.19 1.19
N PRO A 49 16.80 4.28 1.52
CA PRO A 49 16.01 5.44 1.14
C PRO A 49 16.59 6.69 1.80
N ASP A 50 16.71 7.78 1.05
CA ASP A 50 17.30 9.01 1.59
C ASP A 50 16.59 9.43 2.88
N PRO A 51 17.34 9.71 3.97
CA PRO A 51 16.76 10.12 5.25
C PRO A 51 16.05 11.47 5.13
N LYS A 52 16.46 12.31 4.18
CA LYS A 52 15.79 13.59 3.85
C LYS A 52 14.32 13.43 3.47
N HIS A 53 13.97 12.30 2.87
CA HIS A 53 12.62 12.00 2.39
C HIS A 53 11.89 10.97 3.28
N ALA A 54 12.44 10.67 4.45
CA ALA A 54 11.78 9.85 5.47
C ALA A 54 10.80 10.72 6.28
N GLU A 55 9.79 11.27 5.60
CA GLU A 55 8.78 12.11 6.24
C GLU A 55 7.64 11.26 6.82
N THR A 56 7.17 11.62 8.00
CA THR A 56 5.97 11.06 8.62
C THR A 56 4.71 11.67 8.01
N ILE A 57 3.83 10.84 7.49
CA ILE A 57 2.56 11.26 6.88
C ILE A 57 1.57 11.64 7.98
N MET A 58 1.05 12.87 7.94
CA MET A 58 0.05 13.33 8.88
C MET A 58 -1.36 13.09 8.35
N ALA A 59 -2.19 12.46 9.17
CA ALA A 59 -3.56 12.13 8.84
C ALA A 59 -4.53 12.56 9.94
N VAL A 60 -5.78 12.80 9.55
CA VAL A 60 -6.90 13.10 10.46
C VAL A 60 -8.02 12.10 10.21
N PRO A 61 -8.66 11.53 11.25
CA PRO A 61 -9.74 10.58 11.06
C PRO A 61 -10.96 11.23 10.40
N ARG A 62 -11.71 10.43 9.66
CA ARG A 62 -12.93 10.85 8.97
C ARG A 62 -14.13 10.08 9.50
N LEU A 63 -15.22 10.80 9.72
CA LEU A 63 -16.49 10.23 10.18
C LEU A 63 -17.18 9.35 9.12
N SER A 64 -17.09 9.73 7.85
CA SER A 64 -17.87 9.08 6.79
C SER A 64 -17.18 9.06 5.42
N SER A 65 -17.55 8.06 4.62
CA SER A 65 -17.13 7.88 3.23
C SER A 65 -18.21 8.37 2.26
N GLY A 66 -17.84 8.60 1.01
CA GLY A 66 -18.81 8.94 -0.04
C GLY A 66 -18.34 10.03 -1.00
N LYS A 67 -18.99 10.11 -2.17
CA LYS A 67 -18.61 11.02 -3.26
C LYS A 67 -18.64 12.49 -2.82
N ILE A 68 -19.69 12.92 -2.14
CA ILE A 68 -19.89 14.32 -1.73
C ILE A 68 -18.84 14.73 -0.70
N ILE A 69 -18.63 13.91 0.34
CA ILE A 69 -17.65 14.17 1.40
C ILE A 69 -16.24 14.22 0.81
N SER A 70 -15.88 13.24 -0.01
CA SER A 70 -14.57 13.23 -0.68
C SER A 70 -14.39 14.42 -1.63
N ALA A 71 -15.44 14.92 -2.28
CA ALA A 71 -15.34 16.13 -3.08
C ALA A 71 -15.07 17.38 -2.21
N LYS A 72 -15.74 17.50 -1.06
CA LYS A 72 -15.49 18.58 -0.09
C LYS A 72 -14.05 18.55 0.44
N GLU A 73 -13.54 17.37 0.77
CA GLU A 73 -12.16 17.21 1.23
C GLU A 73 -11.13 17.60 0.17
N ARG A 74 -11.34 17.21 -1.08
CA ARG A 74 -10.45 17.61 -2.18
C ARG A 74 -10.46 19.12 -2.42
N LYS A 75 -11.62 19.77 -2.29
CA LYS A 75 -11.73 21.25 -2.34
C LYS A 75 -10.94 21.91 -1.20
N ALA A 76 -10.92 21.28 -0.03
CA ALA A 76 -10.10 21.72 1.11
C ALA A 76 -8.61 21.35 1.01
N GLY A 77 -8.14 20.84 -0.14
CA GLY A 77 -6.74 20.44 -0.33
C GLY A 77 -6.34 19.17 0.43
N ARG A 78 -7.31 18.29 0.75
CA ARG A 78 -7.09 17.02 1.42
C ARG A 78 -7.28 15.84 0.47
N VAL A 79 -6.58 14.76 0.76
CA VAL A 79 -6.64 13.48 0.07
C VAL A 79 -7.49 12.54 0.92
N PRO A 80 -8.69 12.16 0.46
CA PRO A 80 -9.48 11.12 1.11
C PRO A 80 -8.75 9.78 1.00
N SER A 81 -8.46 9.16 2.14
CA SER A 81 -7.64 7.96 2.25
C SER A 81 -8.28 6.90 3.15
N ILE A 82 -7.82 5.66 3.02
CA ILE A 82 -8.29 4.53 3.83
C ILE A 82 -7.09 3.70 4.27
N VAL A 83 -7.06 3.32 5.55
CA VAL A 83 -6.11 2.36 6.11
C VAL A 83 -6.82 1.04 6.38
N PHE A 84 -6.23 -0.05 5.92
CA PHE A 84 -6.69 -1.41 6.18
C PHE A 84 -5.76 -2.11 7.18
N GLU A 85 -6.35 -2.78 8.15
CA GLU A 85 -5.68 -3.68 9.09
C GLU A 85 -5.65 -5.11 8.53
N GLN A 86 -4.50 -5.79 8.63
CA GLN A 86 -4.30 -7.12 8.02
C GLN A 86 -4.88 -8.28 8.84
N GLU A 87 -5.08 -8.10 10.15
CA GLU A 87 -5.43 -9.19 11.08
C GLU A 87 -6.72 -9.96 10.68
N LYS A 88 -7.65 -9.32 9.96
CA LYS A 88 -8.90 -9.93 9.46
C LYS A 88 -9.08 -9.73 7.94
N GLY A 89 -8.05 -10.05 7.16
CA GLY A 89 -8.00 -9.79 5.72
C GLY A 89 -9.12 -10.42 4.88
N GLU A 90 -9.70 -11.54 5.33
CA GLU A 90 -10.76 -12.27 4.58
C GLU A 90 -12.15 -11.64 4.70
N GLU A 91 -12.50 -11.11 5.88
CA GLU A 91 -13.81 -10.48 6.15
C GLU A 91 -13.85 -8.99 5.72
N GLY A 92 -12.74 -8.50 5.17
CA GLY A 92 -12.61 -7.12 4.71
C GLY A 92 -11.96 -6.17 5.71
N GLY A 93 -11.38 -6.67 6.80
CA GLY A 93 -10.52 -5.97 7.76
C GLY A 93 -11.16 -4.77 8.46
N ASN A 94 -10.58 -4.34 9.58
CA ASN A 94 -10.93 -3.05 10.18
C ASN A 94 -10.47 -1.94 9.22
N LYS A 95 -11.42 -1.20 8.66
CA LYS A 95 -11.15 -0.07 7.74
C LYS A 95 -11.21 1.22 8.53
N ARG A 96 -10.13 2.00 8.48
CA ARG A 96 -10.09 3.34 9.07
C ARG A 96 -10.12 4.38 7.95
N LEU A 97 -11.13 5.24 7.99
CA LEU A 97 -11.24 6.35 7.05
C LEU A 97 -10.40 7.51 7.59
N ILE A 98 -9.49 8.00 6.77
CA ILE A 98 -8.58 9.08 7.14
C ILE A 98 -8.47 10.10 6.00
N SER A 99 -8.06 11.30 6.35
CA SER A 99 -7.78 12.39 5.42
C SER A 99 -6.32 12.78 5.57
N VAL A 100 -5.60 12.90 4.46
CA VAL A 100 -4.18 13.28 4.43
C VAL A 100 -4.02 14.61 3.71
N GLN A 101 -2.99 15.40 4.03
CA GLN A 101 -2.75 16.66 3.33
C GLN A 101 -2.24 16.42 1.90
N ALA A 102 -2.88 17.02 0.89
CA ALA A 102 -2.50 16.80 -0.51
C ALA A 102 -1.10 17.34 -0.85
N LYS A 103 -0.69 18.45 -0.21
CA LYS A 103 0.64 19.05 -0.40
C LYS A 103 1.75 18.10 0.02
N GLN A 104 1.58 17.45 1.17
CA GLN A 104 2.56 16.48 1.69
C GLN A 104 2.71 15.28 0.73
N VAL A 105 1.59 14.69 0.31
CA VAL A 105 1.60 13.55 -0.61
C VAL A 105 2.24 13.92 -1.95
N ARG A 106 1.93 15.10 -2.50
CA ARG A 106 2.54 15.57 -3.75
C ARG A 106 4.05 15.73 -3.61
N LYS A 107 4.51 16.39 -2.54
CA LYS A 107 5.93 16.55 -2.24
C LYS A 107 6.67 15.21 -2.21
N LEU A 108 6.11 14.21 -1.53
CA LEU A 108 6.70 12.87 -1.46
C LEU A 108 6.78 12.21 -2.84
N ILE A 109 5.74 12.35 -3.66
CA ILE A 109 5.70 11.76 -5.00
C ILE A 109 6.64 12.48 -5.96
N ASP A 110 6.76 13.80 -5.87
CA ASP A 110 7.64 14.58 -6.73
C ASP A 110 9.11 14.26 -6.44
N HIS A 111 9.46 13.98 -5.18
CA HIS A 111 10.83 13.61 -4.79
C HIS A 111 11.17 12.13 -5.04
N LEU A 112 10.25 11.21 -4.74
CA LEU A 112 10.51 9.76 -4.84
C LEU A 112 10.12 9.16 -6.20
N GLY A 113 9.12 9.75 -6.86
CA GLY A 113 8.41 9.15 -7.98
C GLY A 113 7.24 8.26 -7.51
N GLN A 114 6.26 8.07 -8.41
CA GLN A 114 5.04 7.32 -8.10
C GLN A 114 5.29 5.85 -7.76
N SER A 115 6.20 5.19 -8.49
CA SER A 115 6.51 3.78 -8.30
C SER A 115 7.15 3.52 -6.93
N PHE A 116 8.12 4.35 -6.54
CA PHE A 116 8.81 4.25 -5.25
C PHE A 116 7.90 4.61 -4.07
N PHE A 117 6.96 5.54 -4.28
CA PHE A 117 5.95 5.85 -3.25
C PHE A 117 5.09 4.63 -2.90
N LEU A 118 4.75 3.78 -3.87
CA LEU A 118 3.96 2.58 -3.61
C LEU A 118 4.76 1.41 -3.01
N SER A 119 6.08 1.40 -3.18
CA SER A 119 6.94 0.33 -2.67
C SER A 119 7.57 0.62 -1.31
N ARG A 120 7.44 1.85 -0.79
CA ARG A 120 8.07 2.30 0.45
C ARG A 120 7.10 2.28 1.63
N LEU A 121 7.62 1.89 2.80
CA LEU A 121 6.92 2.02 4.06
C LEU A 121 7.02 3.45 4.60
N PHE A 122 5.91 3.97 5.07
CA PHE A 122 5.82 5.29 5.69
C PHE A 122 5.30 5.17 7.11
N GLU A 123 5.76 6.06 7.98
CA GLU A 123 5.10 6.30 9.25
C GLU A 123 3.88 7.17 9.01
N LEU A 124 2.74 6.77 9.57
CA LEU A 124 1.47 7.47 9.54
C LEU A 124 1.11 7.86 10.96
N GLU A 125 0.97 9.16 11.18
CA GLU A 125 0.44 9.71 12.43
C GLU A 125 -0.99 10.17 12.22
N VAL A 126 -1.93 9.53 12.91
CA VAL A 126 -3.32 9.95 12.96
C VAL A 126 -3.49 10.89 14.14
N ARG A 127 -3.82 12.15 13.84
CA ARG A 127 -4.06 13.22 14.83
C ARG A 127 -5.50 13.69 14.78
N SER A 128 -5.97 14.32 15.85
CA SER A 128 -7.33 14.88 15.92
C SER A 128 -7.56 16.00 14.90
N GLU A 129 -6.53 16.80 14.60
CA GLU A 129 -6.63 17.94 13.69
C GLU A 129 -5.32 18.22 12.92
N PHE A 130 -5.44 18.98 11.82
CA PHE A 130 -4.30 19.45 11.04
C PHE A 130 -3.75 20.74 11.65
N GLY A 131 -2.43 20.85 11.80
CA GLY A 131 -1.79 22.07 12.32
C GLY A 131 -0.85 21.86 13.50
N GLY A 132 -0.64 20.62 13.95
CA GLY A 132 0.36 20.29 14.96
C GLY A 132 -0.09 20.47 16.42
N ALA A 133 -1.23 21.12 16.64
CA ALA A 133 -1.83 21.31 17.98
C ALA A 133 -2.74 20.14 18.43
N GLY A 134 -3.12 19.24 17.53
CA GLY A 134 -3.97 18.10 17.85
C GLY A 134 -3.24 16.93 18.49
N ASP A 135 -3.94 16.25 19.40
CA ASP A 135 -3.46 15.04 20.07
C ASP A 135 -3.13 13.92 19.08
N LEU A 136 -2.07 13.17 19.38
CA LEU A 136 -1.69 11.96 18.66
C LEU A 136 -2.63 10.82 19.08
N ILE A 137 -3.47 10.38 18.15
CA ILE A 137 -4.39 9.25 18.38
C ILE A 137 -3.64 7.94 18.12
N GLU A 138 -2.88 7.89 17.01
CA GLU A 138 -2.27 6.65 16.58
C GLU A 138 -1.01 6.88 15.75
N LYS A 139 0.00 6.04 15.96
CA LYS A 139 1.20 5.96 15.11
C LYS A 139 1.30 4.57 14.49
N VAL A 140 1.27 4.50 13.17
CA VAL A 140 1.20 3.24 12.41
C VAL A 140 2.20 3.25 11.27
N ARG A 141 2.82 2.11 10.97
CA ARG A 141 3.59 1.94 9.74
C ARG A 141 2.68 1.41 8.64
N VAL A 142 2.67 2.09 7.50
CA VAL A 142 1.78 1.78 6.38
C VAL A 142 2.54 1.64 5.07
N LEU A 143 2.06 0.73 4.23
CA LEU A 143 2.47 0.58 2.83
C LEU A 143 1.36 1.11 1.92
N PRO A 144 1.62 2.09 1.05
CA PRO A 144 0.68 2.52 0.02
C PRO A 144 0.44 1.39 -0.99
N ARG A 145 -0.75 0.80 -0.97
CA ARG A 145 -1.11 -0.32 -1.88
C ARG A 145 -1.67 0.18 -3.20
N LYS A 146 -2.38 1.30 -3.18
CA LYS A 146 -3.02 1.86 -4.38
C LYS A 146 -3.11 3.37 -4.29
N MET A 147 -2.78 4.01 -5.40
CA MET A 147 -2.98 5.44 -5.60
C MET A 147 -3.75 5.67 -6.88
N ARG A 148 -4.84 6.44 -6.81
CA ARG A 148 -5.62 6.83 -7.99
C ARG A 148 -5.54 8.34 -8.17
N PHE A 149 -4.91 8.77 -9.24
CA PHE A 149 -4.97 10.16 -9.71
C PHE A 149 -6.29 10.39 -10.44
N ILE A 150 -6.98 11.47 -10.11
CA ILE A 150 -8.17 11.92 -10.83
C ILE A 150 -7.76 13.20 -11.52
N CYS A 151 -7.89 13.27 -12.85
CA CYS A 151 -7.34 14.35 -13.69
C CYS A 151 -7.70 15.79 -13.26
N ILE A 152 -8.71 15.96 -12.41
CA ILE A 152 -9.26 17.27 -12.03
C ILE A 152 -9.20 17.49 -10.49
N SER A 153 -8.68 16.54 -9.70
CA SER A 153 -8.75 16.65 -8.23
C SER A 153 -7.67 15.87 -7.47
N ALA A 154 -7.54 16.13 -6.16
CA ALA A 154 -6.62 15.40 -5.29
C ALA A 154 -6.82 13.86 -5.38
N PRO A 155 -5.72 13.09 -5.32
CA PRO A 155 -5.75 11.64 -5.49
C PRO A 155 -6.53 10.95 -4.37
N THR A 156 -6.87 9.69 -4.59
CA THR A 156 -7.35 8.79 -3.53
C THR A 156 -6.25 7.80 -3.18
N LEU A 157 -5.97 7.61 -1.89
CA LEU A 157 -4.92 6.72 -1.40
C LEU A 157 -5.50 5.56 -0.58
N VAL A 158 -4.95 4.37 -0.81
CA VAL A 158 -5.23 3.18 -0.01
C VAL A 158 -3.92 2.71 0.63
N LEU A 159 -3.93 2.64 1.95
CA LEU A 159 -2.80 2.30 2.79
C LEU A 159 -3.09 0.96 3.48
N GLY A 160 -2.12 0.05 3.48
CA GLY A 160 -2.17 -1.17 4.28
C GLY A 160 -1.24 -1.02 5.49
N ARG A 161 -1.76 -1.25 6.68
CA ARG A 161 -0.94 -1.36 7.90
C ARG A 161 -0.03 -2.58 7.78
N MET A 162 1.26 -2.41 8.08
CA MET A 162 2.22 -3.50 8.25
C MET A 162 2.25 -3.97 9.70
#